data_AF-A0A094EQ04-F1
#
_entry.id   AF-A0A094EQ04-F1
#
_cell.length_a   1.000
_cell.length_b   1.000
_cell.length_c   1.000
_cell.angle_alpha   90.00
_cell.angle_beta   90.00
_cell.angle_gamma   90.00
#
_symmetry.space_group_name_H-M   'P 1'
#
loop_
_entity.id
_entity.type
_entity.pdbx_description
1 polymer ?
#
loop_
_entity_poly.entity_id
_entity_poly.type
_entity_poly.pdbx_seq_one_letter_code
_entity_poly.pdbx_strand_id
1 'polypeptide(L)'
;RHQSPIIPVRCGPEAETFYVHRDILTKSEFFKNALNGRFREADEQAVDLPEEDAALFSFVVAYLYEEKFSPIKPAADALVVEPPKGKGREGEEDNEESESGSGSEIGNSSSDDS
;
A
#
# COMPACT_ATOMS: atom_id res chain seq x y z
N ARG A 1 -14.98 11.07 8.86
CA ARG A 1 -15.06 12.40 8.19
C ARG A 1 -13.96 13.26 8.78
N HIS A 2 -13.01 13.71 7.98
CA HIS A 2 -11.92 14.57 8.47
C HIS A 2 -12.44 16.01 8.63
N GLN A 3 -11.95 16.72 9.64
CA GLN A 3 -12.32 18.11 9.94
C GLN A 3 -11.13 19.07 9.82
N SER A 4 -9.99 18.58 9.32
CA SER A 4 -8.78 19.37 9.07
C SER A 4 -8.86 20.20 7.79
N PRO A 5 -8.08 21.28 7.69
CA PRO A 5 -7.87 21.97 6.42
C PRO A 5 -7.23 21.02 5.40
N ILE A 6 -7.53 21.26 4.12
CA ILE A 6 -6.95 20.54 3.00
C ILE A 6 -5.63 21.22 2.62
N ILE A 7 -4.57 20.43 2.55
CA ILE A 7 -3.22 20.85 2.18
C ILE A 7 -2.93 20.35 0.76
N PRO A 8 -2.53 21.24 -0.17
CA PRO A 8 -2.04 20.84 -1.48
C PRO A 8 -0.62 20.26 -1.35
N VAL A 9 -0.42 19.09 -1.94
CA VAL A 9 0.90 18.43 -2.08
C VAL A 9 1.21 18.30 -3.56
N ARG A 10 2.28 18.93 -4.03
CA ARG A 10 2.72 18.89 -5.43
C ARG A 10 3.80 17.82 -5.59
N CYS A 11 3.55 16.79 -6.40
CA CYS A 11 4.45 15.65 -6.56
C CYS A 11 4.99 15.54 -8.00
N GLY A 12 6.25 15.13 -8.09
CA GLY A 12 6.92 14.80 -9.33
C GLY A 12 7.31 16.00 -10.20
N PRO A 13 7.98 15.74 -11.34
CA PRO A 13 8.43 16.78 -12.26
C PRO A 13 7.28 17.52 -12.94
N GLU A 14 6.12 16.88 -13.07
CA GLU A 14 4.89 17.49 -13.62
C GLU A 14 4.09 18.28 -12.57
N ALA A 15 4.52 18.27 -11.30
CA ALA A 15 3.89 18.95 -10.18
C ALA A 15 2.39 18.61 -10.02
N GLU A 16 2.05 17.32 -10.12
CA GLU A 16 0.68 16.84 -9.92
C GLU A 16 0.24 17.17 -8.49
N THR A 17 -0.93 17.81 -8.35
CA THR A 17 -1.38 18.34 -7.06
C THR A 17 -2.41 17.44 -6.40
N PHE A 18 -2.07 16.92 -5.22
CA PHE A 18 -2.94 16.13 -4.37
C PHE A 18 -3.51 16.98 -3.25
N TYR A 19 -4.83 16.97 -3.12
CA TYR A 19 -5.55 17.70 -2.06
C TYR A 19 -5.86 16.76 -0.90
N VAL A 20 -5.08 16.84 0.18
CA VAL A 20 -5.14 15.89 1.29
C VAL A 20 -5.46 16.61 2.59
N HIS A 21 -6.28 16.00 3.46
CA HIS A 21 -6.57 16.56 4.78
C HIS A 21 -5.30 16.60 5.64
N ARG A 22 -5.05 17.72 6.32
CA ARG A 22 -3.87 17.91 7.17
C ARG A 22 -3.71 16.79 8.21
N ASP A 23 -4.78 16.36 8.86
CA ASP A 23 -4.68 15.32 9.90
C ASP A 23 -4.21 13.98 9.33
N ILE A 24 -4.56 13.70 8.06
CA ILE A 24 -4.13 12.50 7.35
C ILE A 24 -2.65 12.56 7.01
N LEU A 25 -2.17 13.71 6.50
CA LEU A 25 -0.75 13.90 6.25
C LEU A 25 0.07 13.81 7.54
N THR A 26 -0.40 14.41 8.63
CA THR A 26 0.31 14.40 9.93
C THR A 26 0.40 13.03 10.59
N LYS A 27 -0.26 12.00 10.07
CA LYS A 27 -0.01 10.61 10.48
C LYS A 27 1.42 10.16 10.14
N SER A 28 2.03 10.77 9.12
CA SER A 28 3.45 10.63 8.84
C SER A 28 4.24 11.71 9.57
N GLU A 29 5.30 11.29 10.26
CA GLU A 29 6.20 12.21 10.97
C GLU A 29 6.87 13.21 10.01
N PHE A 30 7.09 12.84 8.74
CA PHE A 30 7.64 13.74 7.72
C PHE A 30 6.75 14.97 7.52
N PHE A 31 5.47 14.77 7.16
CA PHE A 31 4.55 15.88 6.91
C PHE A 31 4.18 16.61 8.20
N LYS A 32 4.16 15.91 9.34
CA LYS A 32 3.96 16.54 10.64
C LYS A 32 5.08 17.53 10.98
N ASN A 33 6.33 17.19 10.68
CA ASN A 33 7.47 18.09 10.88
C ASN A 33 7.51 19.20 9.82
N ALA A 34 7.14 18.92 8.58
CA ALA A 34 7.06 19.93 7.52
C ALA A 34 5.97 20.98 7.81
N LEU A 35 4.77 20.55 8.23
CA LEU A 35 3.61 21.43 8.42
C LEU A 35 3.53 22.10 9.80
N ASN A 36 4.25 21.60 10.81
CA ASN A 36 4.30 22.20 12.16
C ASN A 36 5.68 22.75 12.53
N GLY A 37 6.65 22.62 11.63
CA GLY A 37 8.02 23.05 11.85
C GLY A 37 8.20 24.54 11.64
N ARG A 38 9.45 24.92 11.36
CA ARG A 38 9.84 26.28 10.96
C ARG A 38 10.24 26.35 9.49
N PHE A 39 9.71 25.43 8.69
CA PHE A 39 9.96 25.36 7.27
C PHE A 39 8.92 26.17 6.50
N ARG A 40 9.21 26.50 5.24
CA ARG A 40 8.33 27.33 4.41
C ARG A 40 6.94 26.69 4.24
N GLU A 41 6.90 25.37 4.23
CA GLU A 41 5.71 24.53 4.12
C GLU A 41 4.75 24.72 5.31
N ALA A 42 5.27 25.05 6.49
CA ALA A 42 4.45 25.35 7.66
C ALA A 42 3.73 26.70 7.51
N ASP A 43 4.38 27.70 6.91
CA ASP A 43 3.77 29.01 6.67
C ASP A 43 2.83 28.99 5.45
N GLU A 44 3.25 28.34 4.37
CA GLU A 44 2.48 28.24 3.12
C GLU A 44 1.32 27.24 3.19
N GLN A 45 1.34 26.34 4.18
CA GLN A 45 0.39 25.23 4.29
C GLN A 45 0.28 24.45 2.96
N ALA A 46 1.42 24.22 2.31
CA ALA A 46 1.58 23.53 1.04
C ALA A 46 2.91 22.77 1.05
N VAL A 47 2.98 21.62 0.35
CA VAL A 47 4.20 20.79 0.33
C VAL A 47 4.62 20.50 -1.11
N ASP A 48 5.91 20.65 -1.38
CA ASP A 48 6.54 20.34 -2.67
C ASP A 48 7.41 19.10 -2.58
N LEU A 49 7.12 18.10 -3.41
CA LEU A 49 7.86 16.84 -3.53
C LEU A 49 8.23 16.58 -4.99
N PRO A 50 9.12 17.40 -5.60
CA PRO A 50 9.46 17.28 -7.01
C PRO A 50 10.21 15.98 -7.36
N GLU A 51 10.85 15.35 -6.37
CA GLU A 51 11.63 14.12 -6.54
C GLU A 51 10.77 12.85 -6.46
N GLU A 52 9.55 12.96 -5.92
CA GLU A 52 8.67 11.81 -5.69
C GLU A 52 7.80 11.50 -6.90
N ASP A 53 7.49 10.23 -7.12
CA ASP A 53 6.59 9.80 -8.19
C ASP A 53 5.12 10.02 -7.79
N ALA A 54 4.35 10.70 -8.64
CA ALA A 54 2.96 11.03 -8.35
C ALA A 54 2.05 9.80 -8.29
N ALA A 55 2.29 8.78 -9.13
CA ALA A 55 1.53 7.55 -9.09
C ALA A 55 1.80 6.81 -7.77
N LEU A 56 3.05 6.74 -7.32
CA LEU A 56 3.40 6.15 -6.03
C LEU A 56 2.78 6.93 -4.87
N PHE A 57 2.84 8.26 -4.92
CA PHE A 57 2.26 9.11 -3.87
C PHE A 57 0.75 8.92 -3.73
N SER A 58 0.03 8.68 -4.83
CA SER A 58 -1.41 8.38 -4.79
C SER A 58 -1.72 7.16 -3.89
N PHE A 59 -0.89 6.12 -3.92
CA PHE A 59 -1.02 4.94 -3.06
C PHE A 59 -0.71 5.27 -1.60
N VAL A 60 0.30 6.10 -1.35
CA VAL A 60 0.63 6.57 0.01
C VAL A 60 -0.56 7.31 0.59
N VAL A 61 -1.18 8.22 -0.17
CA VAL A 61 -2.37 8.95 0.28
C VAL A 61 -3.52 7.98 0.60
N ALA A 62 -3.83 7.05 -0.31
CA ALA A 62 -4.87 6.04 -0.08
C ALA A 62 -4.59 5.22 1.20
N TYR A 63 -3.35 4.79 1.39
CA TYR A 63 -2.91 4.08 2.59
C TYR A 63 -3.10 4.91 3.87
N LEU A 64 -2.79 6.21 3.85
CA LEU A 64 -2.97 7.10 5.01
C LEU A 64 -4.45 7.30 5.37
N TYR A 65 -5.37 7.22 4.41
CA TYR A 65 -6.82 7.28 4.66
C TYR A 65 -7.38 5.95 5.15
N GLU A 66 -7.02 4.83 4.53
CA GLU A 66 -7.63 3.52 4.78
C GLU A 66 -6.96 2.74 5.92
N GLU A 67 -5.70 3.07 6.25
CA GLU A 67 -4.82 2.33 7.17
C GLU A 67 -4.67 0.85 6.78
N LYS A 68 -4.96 0.53 5.52
CA LYS A 68 -4.87 -0.80 4.93
C LYS A 68 -4.02 -0.72 3.69
N PHE A 69 -3.05 -1.61 3.59
CA PHE A 69 -2.21 -1.73 2.41
C PHE A 69 -2.83 -2.75 1.44
N SER A 70 -3.23 -2.29 0.27
CA SER A 70 -3.57 -3.14 -0.86
C SER A 70 -2.41 -3.09 -1.86
N PRO A 71 -1.61 -4.16 -1.99
CA PRO A 71 -0.50 -4.17 -2.94
C PRO A 71 -1.00 -3.95 -4.36
N ILE A 72 -0.23 -3.16 -5.12
CA ILE A 72 -0.45 -3.00 -6.55
C ILE A 72 -0.23 -4.36 -7.18
N LYS A 73 -1.33 -5.01 -7.59
CA LYS A 73 -1.25 -6.26 -8.32
C LYS A 73 -0.63 -5.98 -9.68
N PRO A 74 0.40 -6.72 -10.11
CA PRO A 74 0.91 -6.61 -11.47
C PRO A 74 -0.23 -6.80 -12.47
N ALA A 75 -0.19 -6.12 -13.60
CA ALA A 75 -1.22 -6.25 -14.64
C ALA A 75 -1.44 -7.71 -15.07
N ALA A 76 -0.43 -8.57 -14.94
CA ALA A 76 -0.52 -10.01 -15.17
C ALA A 76 -1.57 -10.72 -14.28
N ASP A 77 -1.73 -10.30 -13.02
CA ASP A 77 -2.71 -10.88 -12.09
C ASP A 77 -4.15 -10.46 -12.43
N ALA A 78 -4.34 -9.36 -13.17
CA ALA A 78 -5.66 -8.91 -13.62
C ALA A 78 -6.14 -9.61 -14.90
N LEU A 79 -5.24 -10.33 -15.60
CA LEU A 79 -5.51 -11.01 -16.87
C LEU A 79 -5.86 -12.49 -16.70
N VAL A 80 -6.45 -12.91 -15.58
CA VAL A 80 -7.02 -14.26 -15.47
C VAL A 80 -8.20 -14.35 -16.45
N VAL A 81 -7.90 -14.71 -17.69
CA VAL A 81 -8.88 -15.15 -18.69
C VAL A 81 -9.48 -16.43 -18.11
N GLU A 82 -10.73 -16.34 -17.65
CA GLU A 82 -11.49 -17.54 -17.32
C GLU A 82 -11.44 -18.47 -18.56
N PRO A 83 -10.90 -19.69 -18.45
CA PRO A 83 -10.90 -20.60 -19.58
C PRO A 83 -12.36 -20.87 -19.97
N PRO A 84 -12.72 -20.84 -21.27
CA PRO A 84 -14.09 -21.01 -21.71
C PRO A 84 -14.62 -22.35 -21.21
N LYS A 85 -15.68 -22.29 -20.40
CA LYS A 85 -16.38 -23.44 -19.84
C LYS A 85 -17.01 -24.26 -20.97
N GLY A 86 -16.25 -25.21 -21.49
CA GLY A 86 -16.70 -26.19 -22.48
C GLY A 86 -17.80 -27.06 -21.89
N LYS A 87 -19.00 -26.95 -22.44
CA LYS A 87 -20.16 -27.79 -22.13
C LYS A 87 -19.94 -29.20 -22.68
N GLY A 88 -19.48 -30.11 -21.83
CA GLY A 88 -19.43 -31.56 -22.06
C GLY A 88 -19.92 -32.28 -20.80
N ARG A 89 -20.64 -33.38 -20.98
CA ARG A 89 -21.63 -33.95 -20.05
C ARG A 89 -21.14 -35.28 -19.46
N GLU A 90 -21.32 -35.43 -18.15
CA GLU A 90 -21.43 -36.63 -17.28
C GLU A 90 -20.26 -37.65 -17.18
N GLY A 91 -19.84 -37.91 -15.93
CA GLY A 91 -18.93 -38.99 -15.52
C GLY A 91 -18.35 -38.81 -14.11
N GLU A 92 -19.11 -39.26 -13.10
CA GLU A 92 -18.76 -39.61 -11.70
C GLU A 92 -17.59 -40.63 -11.70
N GLU A 93 -16.57 -40.64 -10.84
CA GLU A 93 -16.53 -40.98 -9.41
C GLU A 93 -15.12 -40.69 -8.82
N ASP A 94 -15.09 -40.28 -7.55
CA ASP A 94 -14.10 -40.50 -6.47
C ASP A 94 -12.57 -40.40 -6.72
N ASN A 95 -11.86 -39.56 -5.93
CA ASN A 95 -11.11 -40.06 -4.76
C ASN A 95 -10.43 -38.93 -3.95
N GLU A 96 -10.68 -38.98 -2.64
CA GLU A 96 -9.89 -38.63 -1.44
C GLU A 96 -8.72 -37.61 -1.48
N GLU A 97 -8.87 -36.66 -0.55
CA GLU A 97 -7.87 -36.23 0.44
C GLU A 97 -6.51 -35.69 -0.05
N SER A 98 -6.28 -34.41 0.21
CA SER A 98 -4.92 -33.88 0.36
C SER A 98 -4.87 -33.04 1.62
N GLU A 99 -4.33 -33.68 2.66
CA GLU A 99 -4.09 -33.11 3.96
C GLU A 99 -3.05 -31.99 3.88
N SER A 100 -3.36 -30.89 4.58
CA SER A 100 -2.45 -29.76 4.79
C SER A 100 -1.35 -30.17 5.78
N GLY A 101 -0.27 -30.78 5.27
CA GLY A 101 0.97 -30.95 6.02
C GLY A 101 1.84 -29.69 5.94
N SER A 102 1.71 -28.78 6.92
CA SER A 102 2.72 -27.74 7.15
C SER A 102 3.47 -28.05 8.45
N GLY A 103 4.40 -29.00 8.36
CA GLY A 103 5.43 -29.25 9.37
C GLY A 103 6.72 -28.55 8.95
N SER A 104 7.16 -27.56 9.73
CA SER A 104 8.57 -27.16 9.74
C SER A 104 8.93 -26.74 11.16
N GLU A 105 9.66 -27.68 11.75
CA GLU A 105 10.29 -27.75 13.05
C GLU A 105 11.24 -26.61 13.44
N ILE A 106 11.34 -26.47 14.76
CA ILE A 106 12.04 -25.45 15.53
C ILE A 106 13.50 -25.90 15.70
N GLY A 107 14.46 -25.11 15.22
CA GLY A 107 15.89 -25.36 15.42
C GLY A 107 16.50 -24.38 16.42
N ASN A 108 16.50 -24.75 17.71
CA ASN A 108 17.40 -24.13 18.70
C ASN A 108 18.80 -24.75 18.54
N SER A 109 19.81 -23.94 18.27
CA SER A 109 21.21 -24.33 18.48
C SER A 109 21.91 -23.29 19.34
N SER A 110 21.97 -23.58 20.63
CA SER A 110 22.94 -23.00 21.57
C SER A 110 24.26 -23.72 21.35
N SER A 111 25.34 -22.96 21.13
CA SER A 111 26.71 -23.48 21.22
C SER A 111 27.53 -22.48 22.02
N ASP A 112 27.69 -22.88 23.28
CA ASP A 112 28.72 -22.51 24.23
C ASP A 112 30.08 -23.01 23.69
N ASP A 113 31.10 -22.15 23.65
CA ASP A 113 32.49 -22.61 23.58
C ASP A 113 33.43 -21.60 24.25
N SER A 114 33.93 -22.04 25.42
CA SER A 114 35.27 -21.92 26.03
C SER A 114 36.02 -20.57 26.03
#